data_AF-A0A166SF95-F1
#
_entry.id   AF-A0A166SF95-F1
#
_cell.length_a   1.000
_cell.length_b   1.000
_cell.length_c   1.000
_cell.angle_alpha   90.00
_cell.angle_beta   90.00
_cell.angle_gamma   90.00
#
_symmetry.space_group_name_H-M   'P 1'
#
loop_
_entity.id
_entity.type
_entity.pdbx_description
1 polymer ?
#
loop_
_entity_poly.entity_id
_entity_poly.type
_entity_poly.pdbx_seq_one_letter_code
_entity_poly.pdbx_strand_id
1 'polypeptide(L)'
;TAVDNDARVIHDDRQPSSQHLKDASLVVVKHATKHTGVGIWELGRRLASGKYADQNLRLGCVTGLDLASHCRILLRSRPEHKLLYRYLLHYPLYILSEIAIIPIDLTELLGSAIALCLIWPALPLWAGVLLTAGDVIFVLALGDPLGGRPTKMFEWLVAVLVLGVIVCMSIIIAKVDVNWEQAFDGFVPSKTIFASGGIYT
;
A
#
# COMPACT_ATOMS: atom_id res chain seq x y z
N THR A 1 37.99 -45.65 -8.13
CA THR A 1 38.21 -44.33 -8.77
C THR A 1 37.41 -44.12 -10.06
N ALA A 2 36.78 -45.14 -10.66
CA ALA A 2 35.95 -44.97 -11.86
C ALA A 2 34.41 -44.97 -11.62
N VAL A 3 33.94 -45.19 -10.38
CA VAL A 3 32.50 -45.29 -10.05
C VAL A 3 31.94 -44.01 -9.40
N ASP A 4 32.80 -43.15 -8.86
CA ASP A 4 32.39 -41.90 -8.18
C ASP A 4 32.19 -40.71 -9.15
N ASN A 5 32.70 -40.83 -10.38
CA ASN A 5 32.54 -39.80 -11.41
C ASN A 5 31.21 -39.88 -12.18
N ASP A 6 30.56 -41.05 -12.24
CA ASP A 6 29.30 -41.21 -12.97
C ASP A 6 28.09 -40.67 -12.18
N ALA A 7 28.16 -40.71 -10.84
CA ALA A 7 27.07 -40.23 -9.98
C ALA A 7 26.97 -38.69 -9.91
N ARG A 8 28.08 -37.97 -10.21
CA ARG A 8 28.07 -36.50 -10.27
C ARG A 8 27.54 -35.94 -11.58
N VAL A 9 27.55 -36.73 -12.66
CA VAL A 9 27.07 -36.27 -13.97
C VAL A 9 25.55 -36.33 -14.07
N ILE A 10 24.89 -37.29 -13.41
CA ILE A 10 23.42 -37.45 -13.53
C ILE A 10 22.62 -36.49 -12.63
N HIS A 11 23.25 -35.88 -11.61
CA HIS A 11 22.58 -34.91 -10.74
C HIS A 11 22.60 -33.45 -11.26
N ASP A 12 23.39 -33.17 -12.30
CA ASP A 12 23.58 -31.81 -12.85
C ASP A 12 22.78 -31.55 -14.14
N ASP A 13 21.91 -32.46 -14.58
CA ASP A 13 21.08 -32.27 -15.78
C ASP A 13 19.62 -31.87 -15.50
N ARG A 14 19.21 -31.76 -14.23
CA ARG A 14 17.79 -31.51 -13.86
C ARG A 14 17.45 -30.05 -13.50
N GLN A 15 18.43 -29.15 -13.47
CA GLN A 15 18.25 -27.73 -13.12
C GLN A 15 18.38 -26.70 -14.28
N PRO A 16 18.61 -27.03 -15.58
CA PRO A 16 18.73 -25.98 -16.59
C PRO A 16 17.36 -25.44 -17.07
N SER A 17 16.24 -26.14 -16.84
CA SER A 17 14.93 -25.72 -17.36
C SER A 17 14.22 -24.65 -16.50
N SER A 18 14.35 -24.70 -15.17
CA SER A 18 13.65 -23.75 -14.28
C SER A 18 14.23 -22.33 -14.38
N GLN A 19 15.55 -22.20 -14.50
CA GLN A 19 16.22 -20.90 -14.63
C GLN A 19 15.88 -20.26 -15.98
N HIS A 20 15.92 -21.05 -17.06
CA HIS A 20 15.57 -20.57 -18.39
C HIS A 20 14.09 -20.20 -18.53
N LEU A 21 13.19 -20.89 -17.81
CA LEU A 21 11.76 -20.57 -17.72
C LEU A 21 11.48 -19.32 -16.87
N LYS A 22 12.28 -19.07 -15.81
CA LYS A 22 12.25 -17.82 -15.04
C LYS A 22 12.72 -16.67 -15.91
N ASP A 23 13.81 -16.83 -16.66
CA ASP A 23 14.34 -15.80 -17.56
C ASP A 23 13.38 -15.53 -18.71
N ALA A 24 12.76 -16.56 -19.29
CA ALA A 24 11.71 -16.40 -20.29
C ALA A 24 10.47 -15.71 -19.73
N SER A 25 10.01 -16.07 -18.52
CA SER A 25 8.89 -15.38 -17.86
C SER A 25 9.25 -13.93 -17.52
N LEU A 26 10.48 -13.65 -17.12
CA LEU A 26 10.97 -12.32 -16.77
C LEU A 26 11.14 -11.45 -18.01
N VAL A 27 11.51 -12.04 -19.15
CA VAL A 27 11.53 -11.40 -20.48
C VAL A 27 10.12 -11.15 -20.98
N VAL A 28 9.19 -12.10 -20.85
CA VAL A 28 7.78 -11.95 -21.26
C VAL A 28 7.08 -10.89 -20.40
N VAL A 29 7.32 -10.87 -19.08
CA VAL A 29 6.80 -9.85 -18.16
C VAL A 29 7.41 -8.49 -18.50
N LYS A 30 8.72 -8.39 -18.74
CA LYS A 30 9.36 -7.14 -19.20
C LYS A 30 8.81 -6.66 -20.54
N HIS A 31 8.50 -7.57 -21.47
CA HIS A 31 7.98 -7.24 -22.79
C HIS A 31 6.51 -6.79 -22.73
N ALA A 32 5.68 -7.44 -21.92
CA ALA A 32 4.31 -7.04 -21.64
C ALA A 32 4.24 -5.65 -20.95
N THR A 33 5.20 -5.38 -20.07
CA THR A 33 5.34 -4.08 -19.38
C THR A 33 5.86 -2.96 -20.30
N LYS A 34 6.53 -3.30 -21.41
CA LYS A 34 7.03 -2.32 -22.39
C LYS A 34 5.92 -1.79 -23.32
N HIS A 35 4.87 -2.59 -23.56
CA HIS A 35 3.77 -2.26 -24.48
C HIS A 35 2.56 -1.57 -23.82
N THR A 36 2.43 -1.70 -22.50
CA THR A 36 1.51 -0.88 -21.71
C THR A 36 2.33 0.28 -21.15
N GLY A 37 1.89 1.53 -21.25
CA GLY A 37 2.61 2.73 -20.78
C GLY A 37 2.89 2.83 -19.27
N VAL A 38 2.94 1.69 -18.58
CA VAL A 38 3.09 1.46 -17.15
C VAL A 38 4.45 1.97 -16.65
N GLY A 39 5.51 1.92 -17.46
CA GLY A 39 6.82 2.44 -17.07
C GLY A 39 6.83 3.95 -16.76
N ILE A 40 6.15 4.75 -17.58
CA ILE A 40 6.02 6.20 -17.38
C ILE A 40 5.08 6.49 -16.20
N TRP A 41 4.02 5.69 -16.06
CA TRP A 41 3.08 5.79 -14.95
C TRP A 41 3.70 5.41 -13.60
N GLU A 42 4.53 4.37 -13.54
CA GLU A 42 5.22 3.90 -12.34
C GLU A 42 6.35 4.86 -11.94
N LEU A 43 7.11 5.36 -12.91
CA LEU A 43 8.14 6.37 -12.69
C LEU A 43 7.50 7.69 -12.19
N GLY A 44 6.39 8.10 -12.81
CA GLY A 44 5.61 9.25 -12.38
C GLY A 44 5.05 9.08 -10.96
N ARG A 45 4.48 7.91 -10.64
CA ARG A 45 3.99 7.58 -9.30
C ARG A 45 5.12 7.62 -8.27
N ARG A 46 6.29 7.05 -8.54
CA ARG A 46 7.44 7.03 -7.62
C ARG A 46 8.03 8.44 -7.38
N LEU A 47 8.19 9.23 -8.46
CA LEU A 47 8.67 10.62 -8.36
C LEU A 47 7.67 11.52 -7.62
N ALA A 48 6.37 11.29 -7.83
CA ALA A 48 5.31 11.99 -7.13
C ALA A 48 5.30 11.64 -5.63
N SER A 49 5.31 10.34 -5.31
CA SER A 49 5.16 9.85 -3.93
C SER A 49 6.22 10.42 -2.99
N GLY A 50 7.48 10.51 -3.44
CA GLY A 50 8.59 10.99 -2.61
C GLY A 50 8.56 12.50 -2.32
N LYS A 51 8.00 13.33 -3.22
CA LYS A 51 7.95 14.79 -3.04
C LYS A 51 6.66 15.27 -2.38
N TYR A 52 5.52 14.66 -2.72
CA TYR A 52 4.21 15.14 -2.28
C TYR A 52 3.83 14.66 -0.87
N ALA A 53 4.39 13.54 -0.40
CA ALA A 53 4.11 13.02 0.95
C ALA A 53 4.56 13.98 2.06
N ASP A 54 5.78 14.54 1.96
CA ASP A 54 6.31 15.53 2.93
C ASP A 54 5.55 16.86 2.88
N GLN A 55 5.11 17.27 1.70
CA GLN A 55 4.46 18.56 1.49
C GLN A 55 3.10 18.65 2.18
N ASN A 56 2.27 17.60 2.13
CA ASN A 56 0.96 17.62 2.77
C ASN A 56 1.05 17.72 4.30
N LEU A 57 1.98 16.99 4.92
CA LEU A 57 2.18 17.05 6.38
C LEU A 57 2.71 18.43 6.80
N ARG A 58 3.68 18.97 6.05
CA ARG A 58 4.21 20.32 6.31
C ARG A 58 3.17 21.41 6.12
N LEU A 59 2.36 21.34 5.07
CA LEU A 59 1.26 22.27 4.84
C LEU A 59 0.29 22.25 6.02
N GLY A 60 -0.12 21.06 6.49
CA GLY A 60 -0.99 20.90 7.66
C GLY A 60 -0.39 21.45 8.95
N CYS A 61 0.88 21.17 9.24
CA CYS A 61 1.55 21.65 10.47
C CYS A 61 1.80 23.16 10.49
N VAL A 62 2.18 23.76 9.35
CA VAL A 62 2.53 25.20 9.27
C VAL A 62 1.27 26.07 9.26
N THR A 63 0.20 25.60 8.63
CA THR A 63 -1.02 26.40 8.45
C THR A 63 -2.14 26.05 9.42
N GLY A 64 -2.07 24.90 10.10
CA GLY A 64 -3.07 24.43 11.06
C GLY A 64 -4.43 24.10 10.45
N LEU A 65 -4.52 23.99 9.12
CA LEU A 65 -5.76 23.77 8.37
C LEU A 65 -5.66 22.48 7.54
N ASP A 66 -6.76 21.74 7.47
CA ASP A 66 -6.89 20.58 6.60
C ASP A 66 -6.72 20.95 5.10
N LEU A 67 -6.25 19.99 4.30
CA LEU A 67 -6.01 20.14 2.87
C LEU A 67 -7.28 20.57 2.11
N ALA A 68 -8.45 20.02 2.46
CA ALA A 68 -9.70 20.42 1.81
C ALA A 68 -10.08 21.87 2.15
N SER A 69 -9.81 22.32 3.38
CA SER A 69 -9.97 23.71 3.80
C SER A 69 -9.01 24.65 3.06
N HIS A 70 -7.76 24.24 2.84
CA HIS A 70 -6.80 24.97 2.00
C HIS A 70 -7.24 25.08 0.54
N CYS A 71 -7.67 23.97 -0.06
CA CYS A 71 -8.23 23.96 -1.40
C CYS A 71 -9.42 24.93 -1.51
N ARG A 72 -10.29 24.98 -0.50
CA ARG A 72 -11.44 25.90 -0.45
C ARG A 72 -11.03 27.37 -0.36
N ILE A 73 -10.00 27.71 0.42
CA ILE A 73 -9.49 29.09 0.57
C ILE A 73 -8.76 29.54 -0.70
N LEU A 74 -7.90 28.68 -1.27
CA LEU A 74 -7.18 28.96 -2.52
C LEU A 74 -8.15 29.15 -3.70
N LEU A 75 -9.24 28.39 -3.75
CA LEU A 75 -10.34 28.60 -4.71
C LEU A 75 -11.05 29.94 -4.54
N ARG A 76 -11.10 30.47 -3.32
CA ARG A 76 -11.80 31.72 -2.99
C ARG A 76 -11.03 32.96 -3.45
N SER A 77 -9.70 32.91 -3.49
CA SER A 77 -8.82 34.05 -3.82
C SER A 77 -8.65 34.36 -5.32
N ARG A 78 -9.29 33.60 -6.24
CA ARG A 78 -9.22 33.85 -7.69
C ARG A 78 -10.52 34.52 -8.20
N PRO A 79 -10.48 35.78 -8.71
CA PRO A 79 -11.69 36.58 -8.91
C PRO A 79 -12.36 36.47 -10.28
N GLU A 80 -11.67 36.06 -11.35
CA GLU A 80 -12.13 36.29 -12.73
C GLU A 80 -13.36 35.45 -13.16
N HIS A 81 -13.58 34.23 -12.63
CA HIS A 81 -14.75 33.39 -13.01
C HIS A 81 -15.30 32.51 -11.86
N LYS A 82 -15.86 33.17 -10.83
CA LYS A 82 -16.31 32.54 -9.56
C LYS A 82 -17.34 31.41 -9.70
N LEU A 83 -18.30 31.50 -10.62
CA LEU A 83 -19.41 30.53 -10.69
C LEU A 83 -19.01 29.24 -11.43
N LEU A 84 -18.29 29.36 -12.53
CA LEU A 84 -17.85 28.21 -13.32
C LEU A 84 -16.84 27.36 -12.56
N TYR A 85 -15.82 27.98 -11.96
CA TYR A 85 -14.76 27.25 -11.25
C TYR A 85 -15.27 26.57 -9.96
N ARG A 86 -16.25 27.18 -9.29
CA ARG A 86 -16.91 26.55 -8.13
C ARG A 86 -17.68 25.30 -8.52
N TYR A 87 -18.36 25.30 -9.67
CA TYR A 87 -19.10 24.12 -10.13
C TYR A 87 -18.16 23.05 -10.69
N LEU A 88 -17.19 23.46 -11.52
CA LEU A 88 -16.27 22.56 -12.21
C LEU A 88 -15.22 21.91 -11.31
N LEU A 89 -14.88 22.45 -10.15
CA LEU A 89 -13.86 21.87 -9.28
C LEU A 89 -14.44 21.23 -8.02
N HIS A 90 -15.43 21.86 -7.38
CA HIS A 90 -15.97 21.36 -6.11
C HIS A 90 -16.77 20.07 -6.28
N TYR A 91 -17.60 19.99 -7.34
CA TYR A 91 -18.40 18.78 -7.61
C TYR A 91 -17.55 17.55 -7.96
N PRO A 92 -16.58 17.61 -8.90
CA PRO A 92 -15.78 16.43 -9.19
C PRO A 92 -14.83 16.05 -8.05
N LEU A 93 -14.27 17.00 -7.28
CA LEU A 93 -13.47 16.64 -6.11
C LEU A 93 -14.31 15.93 -5.04
N TYR A 94 -15.53 16.40 -4.82
CA TYR A 94 -16.47 15.75 -3.90
C TYR A 94 -16.86 14.35 -4.37
N ILE A 95 -17.19 14.19 -5.65
CA ILE A 95 -17.52 12.89 -6.23
C ILE A 95 -16.31 11.95 -6.17
N LEU A 96 -15.11 12.45 -6.45
CA LEU A 96 -13.89 11.66 -6.39
C LEU A 96 -13.58 11.20 -4.96
N SER A 97 -13.77 12.06 -3.95
CA SER A 97 -13.60 11.66 -2.55
C SER A 97 -14.63 10.62 -2.11
N GLU A 98 -15.90 10.79 -2.52
CA GLU A 98 -16.95 9.83 -2.20
C GLU A 98 -16.65 8.45 -2.80
N ILE A 99 -16.27 8.43 -4.08
CA ILE A 99 -15.88 7.20 -4.80
C ILE A 99 -14.59 6.61 -4.23
N ALA A 100 -13.69 7.41 -3.65
CA ALA A 100 -12.47 6.91 -3.04
C ALA A 100 -12.72 6.23 -1.68
N ILE A 101 -13.74 6.65 -0.93
CA ILE A 101 -14.06 6.10 0.39
C ILE A 101 -14.75 4.73 0.28
N ILE A 102 -15.65 4.54 -0.69
CA ILE A 102 -16.44 3.29 -0.83
C ILE A 102 -15.56 2.02 -0.99
N PRO A 103 -14.52 1.98 -1.84
CA PRO A 103 -13.68 0.81 -2.01
C PRO A 103 -12.82 0.48 -0.78
N ILE A 104 -12.43 1.51 -0.02
CA ILE A 104 -11.61 1.34 1.18
C ILE A 104 -12.43 0.61 2.25
N ASP A 105 -13.63 1.09 2.52
CA ASP A 105 -14.55 0.49 3.50
C ASP A 105 -14.96 -0.96 3.10
N LEU A 106 -15.25 -1.17 1.81
CA LEU A 106 -15.57 -2.51 1.30
C LEU A 106 -14.41 -3.50 1.48
N THR A 107 -13.17 -3.06 1.26
CA THR A 107 -11.97 -3.90 1.41
C THR A 107 -11.72 -4.26 2.87
N GLU A 108 -11.91 -3.30 3.78
CA GLU A 108 -11.74 -3.49 5.21
C GLU A 108 -12.77 -4.49 5.78
N LEU A 109 -14.04 -4.33 5.40
CA LEU A 109 -15.13 -5.21 5.81
C LEU A 109 -14.99 -6.64 5.23
N LEU A 110 -14.59 -6.76 3.97
CA LEU A 110 -14.34 -8.07 3.35
C LEU A 110 -13.12 -8.77 3.97
N GLY A 111 -12.05 -8.03 4.23
CA GLY A 111 -10.82 -8.60 4.79
C GLY A 111 -11.04 -9.17 6.18
N SER A 112 -11.74 -8.43 7.04
CA SER A 112 -12.10 -8.86 8.39
C SER A 112 -13.12 -10.00 8.41
N ALA A 113 -14.12 -10.00 7.53
CA ALA A 113 -15.08 -11.10 7.41
C ALA A 113 -14.41 -12.42 6.97
N ILE A 114 -13.48 -12.36 6.01
CA ILE A 114 -12.72 -13.53 5.56
C ILE A 114 -11.78 -14.02 6.69
N ALA A 115 -11.09 -13.11 7.38
CA ALA A 115 -10.23 -13.47 8.51
C ALA A 115 -11.02 -14.17 9.63
N LEU A 116 -12.23 -13.70 9.94
CA LEU A 116 -13.13 -14.31 10.92
C LEU A 116 -13.60 -15.71 10.50
N CYS A 117 -13.93 -15.91 9.22
CA CYS A 117 -14.26 -17.24 8.69
C CYS A 117 -13.07 -18.22 8.76
N LEU A 118 -11.83 -17.73 8.64
CA LEU A 118 -10.62 -18.57 8.73
C LEU A 118 -10.30 -18.99 10.18
N ILE A 119 -10.52 -18.11 11.16
CA ILE A 119 -10.29 -18.43 12.58
C ILE A 119 -11.43 -19.30 13.17
N TRP A 120 -12.68 -19.07 12.75
CA TRP A 120 -13.84 -19.86 13.14
C TRP A 120 -14.62 -20.36 11.91
N PRO A 121 -14.30 -21.56 11.39
CA PRO A 121 -14.99 -22.13 10.24
C PRO A 121 -16.48 -22.42 10.49
N ALA A 122 -16.89 -22.47 11.76
CA ALA A 122 -18.28 -22.67 12.17
C ALA A 122 -19.11 -21.37 12.17
N LEU A 123 -18.48 -20.20 12.01
CA LEU A 123 -19.16 -18.92 12.07
C LEU A 123 -19.69 -18.53 10.67
N PRO A 124 -21.00 -18.28 10.51
CA PRO A 124 -21.57 -17.91 9.23
C PRO A 124 -21.20 -16.47 8.84
N LEU A 125 -21.01 -16.22 7.53
CA LEU A 125 -20.55 -14.92 6.99
C LEU A 125 -21.37 -13.71 7.49
N TRP A 126 -22.69 -13.87 7.63
CA TRP A 126 -23.56 -12.77 8.08
C TRP A 126 -23.21 -12.29 9.49
N ALA A 127 -22.72 -13.18 10.36
CA ALA A 127 -22.31 -12.83 11.72
C ALA A 127 -20.97 -12.09 11.73
N GLY A 128 -20.06 -12.42 10.81
CA GLY A 128 -18.81 -11.66 10.61
C GLY A 128 -19.09 -10.22 10.19
N VAL A 129 -19.99 -10.01 9.23
CA VAL A 129 -20.38 -8.68 8.75
C VAL A 129 -21.08 -7.83 9.83
N LEU A 130 -21.89 -8.46 10.70
CA LEU A 130 -22.50 -7.74 11.83
C LEU A 130 -21.48 -7.27 12.86
N LEU A 131 -20.43 -8.06 13.09
CA LEU A 131 -19.39 -7.73 14.06
C LEU A 131 -18.52 -6.56 13.55
N THR A 132 -18.20 -6.53 12.25
CA THR A 132 -17.45 -5.44 11.62
C THR A 132 -18.27 -4.15 11.53
N ALA A 133 -19.57 -4.25 11.26
CA ALA A 133 -20.47 -3.10 11.37
C ALA A 133 -20.55 -2.56 12.82
N GLY A 134 -20.54 -3.46 13.80
CA GLY A 134 -20.45 -3.11 15.22
C GLY A 134 -19.15 -2.39 15.58
N ASP A 135 -18.02 -2.79 15.01
CA ASP A 135 -16.71 -2.15 15.22
C ASP A 135 -16.69 -0.68 14.73
N VAL A 136 -17.21 -0.43 13.53
CA VAL A 136 -17.35 0.94 12.99
C VAL A 136 -18.28 1.79 13.88
N ILE A 137 -19.40 1.23 14.34
CA ILE A 137 -20.33 1.90 15.26
C ILE A 137 -19.64 2.17 16.61
N PHE A 138 -18.82 1.24 17.10
CA PHE A 138 -18.08 1.39 18.35
C PHE A 138 -17.05 2.52 18.26
N VAL A 139 -16.30 2.60 17.16
CA VAL A 139 -15.38 3.72 16.89
C VAL A 139 -16.15 5.04 16.78
N LEU A 140 -17.30 5.07 16.10
CA LEU A 140 -18.14 6.26 15.99
C LEU A 140 -18.70 6.71 17.35
N ALA A 141 -19.16 5.78 18.18
CA ALA A 141 -19.70 6.04 19.52
C ALA A 141 -18.64 6.57 20.50
N LEU A 142 -17.38 6.16 20.34
CA LEU A 142 -16.25 6.71 21.09
C LEU A 142 -15.76 8.07 20.53
N GLY A 143 -16.18 8.42 19.32
CA GLY A 143 -15.69 9.57 18.57
C GLY A 143 -16.39 10.89 18.87
N ASP A 144 -17.39 10.95 19.75
CA ASP A 144 -18.16 12.17 20.00
C ASP A 144 -17.29 13.28 20.65
N PRO A 145 -16.98 14.39 19.94
CA PRO A 145 -16.10 15.44 20.43
C PRO A 145 -16.78 16.45 21.36
N LEU A 146 -18.07 16.28 21.70
CA LEU A 146 -18.88 17.25 22.43
C LEU A 146 -18.39 17.56 23.86
N GLY A 147 -17.43 16.79 24.38
CA GLY A 147 -16.86 16.96 25.71
C GLY A 147 -15.42 17.46 25.78
N GLY A 148 -14.84 18.10 24.76
CA GLY A 148 -13.56 18.86 24.85
C GLY A 148 -12.27 18.11 25.26
N ARG A 149 -12.36 16.84 25.64
CA ARG A 149 -11.29 15.93 26.08
C ARG A 149 -11.14 14.59 25.31
N PRO A 150 -11.97 14.19 24.32
CA PRO A 150 -11.91 12.84 23.74
C PRO A 150 -10.78 12.60 22.74
N THR A 151 -10.05 13.64 22.30
CA THR A 151 -9.00 13.50 21.27
C THR A 151 -7.86 12.58 21.69
N LYS A 152 -7.46 12.60 22.97
CA LYS A 152 -6.38 11.75 23.48
C LYS A 152 -6.77 10.27 23.57
N MET A 153 -8.02 9.96 23.90
CA MET A 153 -8.49 8.58 23.95
C MET A 153 -8.53 7.96 22.55
N PHE A 154 -8.98 8.74 21.57
CA PHE A 154 -8.96 8.35 20.16
C PHE A 154 -7.52 8.10 19.68
N GLU A 155 -6.58 8.98 20.03
CA GLU A 155 -5.17 8.81 19.69
C GLU A 155 -4.59 7.49 20.26
N TRP A 156 -4.83 7.21 21.54
CA TRP A 156 -4.38 5.96 22.17
C TRP A 156 -5.06 4.73 21.56
N LEU A 157 -6.35 4.79 21.22
CA LEU A 157 -7.08 3.71 20.57
C LEU A 157 -6.42 3.34 19.23
N VAL A 158 -6.19 4.34 18.36
CA VAL A 158 -5.54 4.14 17.06
C VAL A 158 -4.10 3.66 17.24
N ALA A 159 -3.35 4.21 18.20
CA ALA A 159 -1.98 3.79 18.48
C ALA A 159 -1.89 2.31 18.91
N VAL A 160 -2.81 1.85 19.77
CA VAL A 160 -2.89 0.43 20.18
C VAL A 160 -3.27 -0.47 19.01
N LEU A 161 -4.22 -0.05 18.16
CA LEU A 161 -4.64 -0.81 16.98
C LEU A 161 -3.46 -1.01 16.01
N VAL A 162 -2.71 0.05 15.71
CA VAL A 162 -1.51 0.00 14.86
C VAL A 162 -0.42 -0.84 15.49
N LEU A 163 -0.17 -0.69 16.80
CA LEU A 163 0.81 -1.50 17.52
C LEU A 163 0.46 -3.00 17.44
N GLY A 164 -0.82 -3.35 17.57
CA GLY A 164 -1.30 -4.72 17.42
C GLY A 164 -0.96 -5.32 16.04
N VAL A 165 -1.17 -4.56 14.97
CA VAL A 165 -0.80 -4.98 13.60
C VAL A 165 0.72 -5.17 13.47
N ILE A 166 1.52 -4.25 14.02
CA ILE A 166 2.99 -4.35 13.99
C ILE A 166 3.48 -5.58 14.73
N VAL A 167 2.94 -5.85 15.93
CA VAL A 167 3.31 -7.03 16.73
C VAL A 167 2.91 -8.32 15.99
N CYS A 168 1.70 -8.38 15.44
CA CYS A 168 1.23 -9.51 14.64
C CYS A 168 2.17 -9.79 13.46
N MET A 169 2.50 -8.76 12.69
CA MET A 169 3.41 -8.88 11.55
C MET A 169 4.82 -9.29 11.99
N SER A 170 5.30 -8.76 13.11
CA SER A 170 6.62 -9.09 13.66
C SER A 170 6.70 -10.58 14.04
N ILE A 171 5.65 -11.14 14.64
CA ILE A 171 5.57 -12.57 14.98
C ILE A 171 5.58 -13.42 13.70
N ILE A 172 4.84 -13.03 12.67
CA ILE A 172 4.82 -13.76 11.38
C ILE A 172 6.22 -13.78 10.78
N ILE A 173 6.90 -12.63 10.71
CA ILE A 173 8.27 -12.53 10.17
C ILE A 173 9.25 -13.35 11.01
N ALA A 174 9.14 -13.32 12.34
CA ALA A 174 10.02 -14.08 13.23
C ALA A 174 9.85 -15.60 13.10
N LYS A 175 8.68 -16.08 12.66
CA LYS A 175 8.41 -17.51 12.44
C LYS A 175 8.77 -17.99 11.03
N VAL A 176 8.97 -17.08 10.09
CA VAL A 176 9.46 -17.43 8.75
C VAL A 176 10.98 -17.51 8.82
N ASP A 177 11.57 -18.62 8.37
CA ASP A 177 13.03 -18.77 8.23
C ASP A 177 13.54 -17.86 7.10
N VAL A 178 13.59 -16.56 7.37
CA VAL A 178 14.11 -15.55 6.45
C VAL A 178 15.63 -15.61 6.50
N ASN A 179 16.26 -15.90 5.37
CA ASN A 179 17.70 -15.77 5.23
C ASN A 179 18.06 -14.28 5.18
N TRP A 180 18.34 -13.69 6.35
CA TRP A 180 18.61 -12.26 6.52
C TRP A 180 19.74 -11.75 5.63
N GLU A 181 20.73 -12.58 5.31
CA GLU A 181 21.83 -12.26 4.40
C GLU A 181 21.33 -11.85 3.01
N GLN A 182 20.42 -12.65 2.42
CA GLN A 182 19.83 -12.35 1.11
C GLN A 182 18.79 -11.23 1.17
N ALA A 183 18.10 -11.06 2.30
CA ALA A 183 17.15 -9.96 2.49
C ALA A 183 17.86 -8.60 2.49
N PHE A 184 19.02 -8.50 3.14
CA PHE A 184 19.83 -7.27 3.16
C PHE A 184 20.54 -7.00 1.83
N ASP A 185 20.96 -8.04 1.10
CA ASP A 185 21.50 -7.89 -0.25
C ASP A 185 20.49 -7.29 -1.24
N GLY A 186 19.19 -7.47 -1.02
CA GLY A 186 18.13 -6.81 -1.80
C GLY A 186 17.98 -5.30 -1.55
N PHE A 187 18.42 -4.81 -0.38
CA PHE A 187 18.45 -3.38 -0.06
C PHE A 187 19.74 -2.70 -0.55
N VAL A 188 20.81 -3.46 -0.79
CA VAL A 188 22.05 -2.95 -1.37
C VAL A 188 21.87 -2.84 -2.88
N PRO A 189 21.92 -1.63 -3.48
CA PRO A 189 21.82 -1.49 -4.93
C PRO A 189 22.98 -2.23 -5.59
N SER A 190 22.65 -3.31 -6.33
CA SER A 190 23.63 -4.11 -7.04
C SER A 190 24.43 -3.26 -8.02
N LYS A 191 25.73 -3.57 -8.13
CA LYS A 191 26.68 -2.89 -9.05
C LYS A 191 26.21 -2.92 -10.51
N THR A 192 25.22 -3.74 -10.86
CA THR A 192 24.55 -3.76 -12.17
C THR A 192 23.79 -2.48 -12.51
N ILE A 193 23.38 -1.66 -11.53
CA ILE A 193 22.78 -0.33 -11.75
C ILE A 193 23.84 0.71 -12.13
N PHE A 194 25.09 0.53 -11.69
CA PHE A 194 26.19 1.45 -11.96
C PHE A 194 27.13 0.97 -13.09
N ALA A 195 27.10 -0.32 -13.44
CA ALA A 195 28.05 -0.94 -14.37
C ALA A 195 27.58 -1.02 -15.83
N SER A 196 26.37 -0.56 -16.17
CA SER A 196 25.98 -0.43 -17.58
C SER A 196 25.60 1.00 -17.91
N GLY A 197 26.41 1.62 -18.77
CA GLY A 197 26.15 2.91 -19.43
C GLY A 197 24.93 2.85 -20.35
N GLY A 198 23.76 2.59 -19.77
CA GLY A 198 22.45 2.55 -20.41
C GLY A 198 21.52 3.67 -19.93
N ILE A 199 22.06 4.66 -19.21
CA ILE A 199 21.46 5.99 -19.08
C ILE A 199 22.33 6.88 -19.98
N TYR A 200 21.77 7.40 -21.07
CA TYR A 200 22.42 8.06 -22.22
C TYR A 200 22.92 7.13 -23.34
N THR A 201 21.99 6.45 -24.02
CA THR A 201 21.79 6.60 -25.47
C THR A 201 20.35 6.29 -25.85
#